data_AF-A0A357JJZ1-F1
#
_entry.id   AF-A0A357JJZ1-F1
#
_cell.length_a   1.000
_cell.length_b   1.000
_cell.length_c   1.000
_cell.angle_alpha   90.00
_cell.angle_beta   90.00
_cell.angle_gamma   90.00
#
_symmetry.space_group_name_H-M   'P 1'
#
loop_
_entity.id
_entity.type
_entity.pdbx_description
1 polymer ?
#
loop_
_entity_poly.entity_id
_entity_poly.type
_entity_poly.pdbx_seq_one_letter_code
_entity_poly.pdbx_strand_id
1 'polypeptide(L)'
;KNATDDAISLFSNINAKDEIIMQPYEEYVAKFNLAFITLLQIAPTVNSVNDLPSEEEELEFIKAFRELMRLKNVMATFTEFDFADLSMEEQSFEDYKSKYLDLYDKAKSHNQIEKVSILNDVDFELELIHRDEINVAYILKLLAKLKNATAEEQEQQKKAILEMMAGDAKMRSKRELIERFIQENLPKIEDSDDISDEFENFWGKERILALDKLSQEENLNAEKLQEVIGTYMFTEKKPLRDEVIGMMNTRPSLKERKTVAERVTDKILGFVETFINGITRP
;
A
#
# COMPACT_ATOMS: atom_id res chain seq x y z
N LYS A 1 13.25 -8.80 -41.02
CA LYS A 1 14.12 -9.15 -39.87
C LYS A 1 14.43 -7.93 -38.98
N ASN A 2 13.50 -6.97 -38.83
CA ASN A 2 13.70 -5.74 -38.05
C ASN A 2 12.56 -5.47 -37.04
N ALA A 3 11.69 -6.45 -36.76
CA ALA A 3 10.59 -6.28 -35.80
C ALA A 3 10.85 -7.00 -34.46
N THR A 4 11.97 -7.73 -34.37
CA THR A 4 12.35 -8.50 -33.18
C THR A 4 13.37 -7.72 -32.33
N ASP A 5 14.20 -6.90 -32.97
CA ASP A 5 15.20 -6.08 -32.27
C ASP A 5 14.57 -4.86 -31.58
N ASP A 6 13.47 -4.31 -32.11
CA ASP A 6 12.72 -3.20 -31.49
C ASP A 6 11.97 -3.63 -30.21
N ALA A 7 11.53 -4.90 -30.13
CA ALA A 7 10.93 -5.44 -28.92
C ALA A 7 11.98 -5.56 -27.80
N ILE A 8 13.19 -6.02 -28.14
CA ILE A 8 14.29 -6.21 -27.17
C ILE A 8 14.82 -4.87 -26.63
N SER A 9 14.83 -3.81 -27.45
CA SER A 9 15.18 -2.46 -26.98
C SER A 9 14.14 -1.85 -26.01
N LEU A 10 12.86 -2.25 -26.11
CA LEU A 10 11.82 -1.82 -25.16
C LEU A 10 12.00 -2.50 -23.78
N PHE A 11 12.58 -3.70 -23.75
CA PHE A 11 12.87 -4.45 -22.52
C PHE A 11 14.20 -4.05 -21.85
N SER A 12 15.14 -3.43 -22.58
CA SER A 12 16.40 -2.95 -21.98
C SER A 12 16.24 -1.65 -21.19
N ASN A 13 15.08 -0.99 -21.31
CA ASN A 13 14.72 0.21 -20.57
C ASN A 13 13.85 -0.06 -19.33
N ILE A 14 13.75 -1.32 -18.90
CA ILE A 14 13.06 -1.70 -17.64
C ILE A 14 13.73 -1.05 -16.41
N ASN A 15 14.98 -0.60 -16.50
CA ASN A 15 15.64 0.16 -15.43
C ASN A 15 15.55 1.69 -15.59
N ALA A 16 14.79 2.20 -16.57
CA ALA A 16 14.78 3.63 -16.89
C ALA A 16 13.36 4.16 -17.04
N LYS A 17 12.68 4.23 -15.90
CA LYS A 17 11.70 5.26 -15.45
C LYS A 17 10.67 4.66 -14.48
N ASP A 18 11.16 3.88 -13.52
CA ASP A 18 10.44 3.53 -12.30
C ASP A 18 10.43 4.70 -11.31
N GLU A 19 9.94 5.85 -11.76
CA GLU A 19 9.54 6.90 -10.82
C GLU A 19 8.05 7.13 -11.04
N ILE A 20 7.23 6.39 -10.29
CA ILE A 20 6.28 7.12 -9.44
C ILE A 20 7.21 8.02 -8.62
N ILE A 21 7.05 9.36 -8.65
CA ILE A 21 7.85 10.27 -7.81
C ILE A 21 7.46 10.08 -6.32
N MET A 22 7.51 8.84 -5.86
CA MET A 22 7.90 8.47 -4.52
C MET A 22 9.40 8.68 -4.43
N GLN A 23 9.89 9.02 -3.25
CA GLN A 23 11.32 9.10 -3.06
C GLN A 23 11.95 7.70 -3.27
N PRO A 24 13.26 7.60 -3.55
CA PRO A 24 13.94 6.32 -3.56
C PRO A 24 13.66 5.53 -2.27
N TYR A 25 13.59 4.20 -2.36
CA TYR A 25 13.33 3.33 -1.21
C TYR A 25 14.23 3.67 -0.01
N GLU A 26 15.50 3.95 -0.28
CA GLU A 26 16.51 4.28 0.72
C GLU A 26 16.21 5.58 1.49
N GLU A 27 15.52 6.54 0.86
CA GLU A 27 15.07 7.75 1.54
C GLU A 27 13.96 7.44 2.55
N TYR A 28 13.06 6.50 2.23
CA TYR A 28 12.04 6.04 3.17
C TYR A 28 12.64 5.21 4.31
N VAL A 29 13.64 4.37 4.04
CA VAL A 29 14.41 3.66 5.08
C VAL A 29 15.09 4.65 6.02
N ALA A 30 15.75 5.68 5.48
CA ALA A 30 16.38 6.73 6.28
C ALA A 30 15.37 7.48 7.15
N LYS A 31 14.21 7.85 6.59
CA LYS A 31 13.12 8.47 7.35
C LYS A 31 12.55 7.56 8.43
N PHE A 32 12.36 6.28 8.13
CA PHE A 32 11.86 5.30 9.10
C PHE A 32 12.84 5.18 10.28
N ASN A 33 14.14 5.08 10.01
CA ASN A 33 15.16 5.00 11.05
C ASN A 33 15.20 6.28 11.92
N LEU A 34 15.02 7.47 11.32
CA LEU A 34 14.90 8.73 12.06
C LEU A 34 13.62 8.81 12.91
N ALA A 35 12.48 8.36 12.36
CA ALA A 35 11.23 8.26 13.10
C ALA A 35 11.33 7.26 14.26
N PHE A 36 12.08 6.16 14.07
CA PHE A 36 12.31 5.16 15.10
C PHE A 36 13.19 5.72 16.23
N ILE A 37 14.25 6.48 15.90
CA ILE A 37 15.03 7.21 16.90
C ILE A 37 14.14 8.17 17.70
N THR A 38 13.21 8.86 17.03
CA THR A 38 12.26 9.77 17.68
C THR A 38 11.34 9.00 18.64
N LEU A 39 10.82 7.84 18.21
CA LEU A 39 10.04 6.95 19.08
C LEU A 39 10.85 6.52 20.32
N LEU A 40 12.10 6.12 20.14
CA LEU A 40 12.98 5.68 21.24
C LEU A 40 13.32 6.80 22.24
N GLN A 41 13.28 8.07 21.82
CA GLN A 41 13.43 9.20 22.75
C GLN A 41 12.22 9.36 23.68
N ILE A 42 11.03 8.96 23.22
CA ILE A 42 9.77 9.02 23.98
C ILE A 42 9.62 7.75 24.82
N ALA A 43 9.79 6.59 24.18
CA ALA A 43 9.68 5.27 24.77
C ALA A 43 10.90 4.42 24.37
N PRO A 44 11.99 4.42 25.15
CA PRO A 44 13.20 3.66 24.83
C PRO A 44 12.99 2.14 24.73
N THR A 45 11.91 1.64 25.33
CA THR A 45 11.52 0.23 25.29
C THR A 45 10.00 0.10 25.13
N VAL A 46 9.52 -1.04 24.62
CA VAL A 46 8.08 -1.35 24.55
C VAL A 46 7.41 -1.16 25.91
N ASN A 47 8.06 -1.57 26.99
CA ASN A 47 7.51 -1.44 28.34
C ASN A 47 7.42 0.01 28.81
N SER A 48 8.32 0.89 28.37
CA SER A 48 8.27 2.31 28.75
C SER A 48 7.03 3.05 28.23
N VAL A 49 6.31 2.49 27.26
CA VAL A 49 5.01 3.02 26.84
C VAL A 49 3.97 2.92 27.96
N ASN A 50 4.05 1.89 28.82
CA ASN A 50 3.15 1.75 29.97
C ASN A 50 3.44 2.77 31.08
N ASP A 51 4.66 3.29 31.09
CA ASP A 51 5.19 4.17 32.14
C ASP A 51 5.17 5.65 31.72
N LEU A 52 4.48 5.99 30.62
CA LEU A 52 4.36 7.37 30.14
C LEU A 52 3.64 8.23 31.20
N PRO A 53 4.21 9.39 31.58
CA PRO A 53 3.79 10.09 32.79
C PRO A 53 2.50 10.90 32.63
N SER A 54 2.08 11.24 31.40
CA SER A 54 0.85 11.97 31.14
C SER A 54 0.26 11.67 29.76
N GLU A 55 -0.98 12.14 29.55
CA GLU A 55 -1.66 12.05 28.25
C GLU A 55 -0.92 12.83 27.14
N GLU A 56 -0.10 13.83 27.49
CA GLU A 56 0.71 14.56 26.51
C GLU A 56 1.82 13.66 25.95
N GLU A 57 2.54 12.90 26.78
CA GLU A 57 3.53 11.95 26.30
C GLU A 57 2.90 10.74 25.61
N GLU A 58 1.71 10.29 26.05
CA GLU A 58 0.93 9.27 25.32
C GLU A 58 0.55 9.76 23.92
N LEU A 59 0.16 11.04 23.78
CA LEU A 59 -0.11 11.66 22.48
C LEU A 59 1.15 11.74 21.60
N GLU A 60 2.30 12.13 22.16
CA GLU A 60 3.55 12.18 21.41
C GLU A 60 3.97 10.77 20.94
N PHE A 61 3.80 9.75 21.78
CA PHE A 61 3.99 8.36 21.37
C PHE A 61 3.04 7.96 20.23
N ILE A 62 1.75 8.27 20.33
CA ILE A 62 0.74 7.99 19.28
C ILE A 62 1.14 8.63 17.95
N LYS A 63 1.57 9.90 17.97
CA LYS A 63 2.03 10.60 16.76
C LYS A 63 3.28 9.97 16.17
N ALA A 64 4.27 9.66 17.00
CA ALA A 64 5.52 9.03 16.57
C ALA A 64 5.29 7.64 15.97
N PHE A 65 4.42 6.83 16.59
CA PHE A 65 4.13 5.50 16.10
C PHE A 65 3.27 5.52 14.83
N ARG A 66 2.34 6.47 14.68
CA ARG A 66 1.60 6.68 13.41
C ARG A 66 2.53 6.98 12.25
N GLU A 67 3.54 7.81 12.49
CA GLU A 67 4.54 8.12 11.46
C GLU A 67 5.31 6.87 11.02
N LEU A 68 5.70 6.01 11.97
CA LEU A 68 6.31 4.71 11.66
C LEU A 68 5.37 3.81 10.85
N MET A 69 4.10 3.71 11.24
CA MET A 69 3.11 2.92 10.47
C MET A 69 2.94 3.44 9.04
N ARG A 70 2.89 4.75 8.84
CA ARG A 70 2.79 5.35 7.49
C ARG A 70 4.03 5.05 6.65
N LEU A 71 5.22 5.23 7.22
CA LEU A 71 6.47 4.93 6.53
C LEU A 71 6.58 3.44 6.20
N LYS A 72 6.21 2.56 7.12
CA LYS A 72 6.13 1.10 6.88
C LYS A 72 5.15 0.79 5.75
N ASN A 73 3.97 1.38 5.76
CA ASN A 73 2.95 1.16 4.73
C ASN A 73 3.40 1.64 3.34
N VAL A 74 4.13 2.75 3.25
CA VAL A 74 4.71 3.22 1.99
C VAL A 74 5.85 2.31 1.55
N MET A 75 6.79 1.98 2.45
CA MET A 75 7.92 1.08 2.15
C MET A 75 7.45 -0.30 1.72
N ALA A 76 6.41 -0.84 2.34
CA ALA A 76 5.87 -2.15 1.98
C ALA A 76 5.44 -2.22 0.49
N THR A 77 5.11 -1.09 -0.14
CA THR A 77 4.75 -1.04 -1.58
C THR A 77 5.94 -1.19 -2.54
N PHE A 78 7.16 -1.09 -2.02
CA PHE A 78 8.40 -1.39 -2.74
C PHE A 78 8.69 -2.89 -2.66
N THR A 79 9.05 -3.49 -3.79
CA THR A 79 9.34 -4.92 -3.90
C THR A 79 10.59 -5.34 -3.12
N GLU A 80 11.50 -4.41 -2.90
CA GLU A 80 12.76 -4.61 -2.17
C GLU A 80 12.63 -4.43 -0.66
N PHE A 81 11.43 -4.13 -0.14
CA PHE A 81 11.24 -3.92 1.30
C PHE A 81 11.55 -5.18 2.11
N ASP A 82 12.48 -5.03 3.04
CA ASP A 82 12.81 -6.04 4.04
C ASP A 82 13.04 -5.33 5.39
N PHE A 83 12.48 -5.89 6.48
CA PHE A 83 12.77 -5.39 7.84
C PHE A 83 14.26 -5.44 8.19
N ALA A 84 15.05 -6.28 7.50
CA ALA A 84 16.51 -6.33 7.65
C ALA A 84 17.22 -5.01 7.28
N ASP A 85 16.60 -4.15 6.48
CA ASP A 85 17.14 -2.82 6.13
C ASP A 85 16.86 -1.77 7.21
N LEU A 86 16.00 -2.08 8.19
CA LEU A 86 15.57 -1.16 9.22
C LEU A 86 16.37 -1.34 10.51
N SER A 87 16.50 -0.25 11.27
CA SER A 87 17.08 -0.29 12.62
C SER A 87 16.11 -0.90 13.66
N MET A 88 14.84 -1.06 13.29
CA MET A 88 13.78 -1.64 14.11
C MET A 88 13.50 -3.05 13.63
N GLU A 89 13.55 -4.02 14.53
CA GLU A 89 13.14 -5.39 14.22
C GLU A 89 11.61 -5.49 14.05
N GLU A 90 11.15 -6.38 13.16
CA GLU A 90 9.73 -6.63 12.91
C GLU A 90 8.95 -6.94 14.19
N GLN A 91 9.48 -7.82 15.05
CA GLN A 91 8.84 -8.14 16.33
C GLN A 91 8.70 -6.90 17.23
N SER A 92 9.70 -6.02 17.24
CA SER A 92 9.61 -4.77 18.00
C SER A 92 8.50 -3.87 17.46
N PHE A 93 8.30 -3.83 16.13
CA PHE A 93 7.21 -3.08 15.52
C PHE A 93 5.84 -3.59 15.98
N GLU A 94 5.62 -4.90 15.96
CA GLU A 94 4.38 -5.52 16.45
C GLU A 94 4.15 -5.33 17.95
N ASP A 95 5.23 -5.32 18.75
CA ASP A 95 5.16 -5.08 20.18
C ASP A 95 4.74 -3.63 20.49
N TYR A 96 5.31 -2.63 19.80
CA TYR A 96 4.87 -1.23 19.93
C TYR A 96 3.46 -0.99 19.37
N LYS A 97 3.07 -1.69 18.30
CA LYS A 97 1.70 -1.68 17.76
C LYS A 97 0.69 -2.19 18.77
N SER A 98 1.04 -3.23 19.53
CA SER A 98 0.20 -3.71 20.62
C SER A 98 0.01 -2.63 21.70
N LYS A 99 1.07 -1.89 22.05
CA LYS A 99 0.98 -0.76 22.99
C LYS A 99 0.17 0.42 22.46
N TYR A 100 0.26 0.68 21.17
CA TYR A 100 -0.57 1.66 20.49
C TYR A 100 -2.06 1.33 20.59
N LEU A 101 -2.41 0.06 20.38
CA LEU A 101 -3.78 -0.44 20.53
C LEU A 101 -4.26 -0.38 21.99
N ASP A 102 -3.39 -0.69 22.96
CA ASP A 102 -3.70 -0.54 24.39
C ASP A 102 -4.10 0.92 24.72
N LEU A 103 -3.40 1.91 24.17
CA LEU A 103 -3.72 3.34 24.36
C LEU A 103 -5.04 3.75 23.69
N TYR A 104 -5.35 3.18 22.51
CA TYR A 104 -6.66 3.37 21.87
C TYR A 104 -7.81 2.84 22.74
N ASP A 105 -7.65 1.62 23.27
CA ASP A 105 -8.65 1.01 24.15
C ASP A 105 -8.81 1.81 25.46
N LYS A 106 -7.69 2.30 26.02
CA LYS A 106 -7.68 3.21 27.18
C LYS A 106 -8.50 4.48 26.90
N ALA A 107 -8.21 5.18 25.79
CA ALA A 107 -8.94 6.40 25.40
C ALA A 107 -10.44 6.14 25.22
N LYS A 108 -10.81 5.03 24.56
CA LYS A 108 -12.21 4.66 24.35
C LYS A 108 -12.95 4.32 25.65
N SER A 109 -12.26 3.69 26.61
CA SER A 109 -12.83 3.32 27.92
C SER A 109 -13.10 4.52 28.83
N HIS A 110 -12.34 5.60 28.67
CA HIS A 110 -12.44 6.82 29.49
C HIS A 110 -13.59 7.76 29.10
N ASN A 111 -14.38 7.44 28.08
CA ASN A 111 -15.60 8.15 27.69
C ASN A 111 -16.73 8.16 28.76
N GLN A 112 -16.49 7.62 29.97
CA GLN A 112 -17.49 7.52 31.04
C GLN A 112 -17.27 8.48 32.23
N ILE A 113 -16.18 9.26 32.31
CA ILE A 113 -15.88 10.09 33.49
C ILE A 113 -15.50 11.53 33.07
N GLU A 114 -16.05 12.52 33.79
CA GLU A 114 -16.12 13.97 33.53
C GLU A 114 -14.81 14.78 33.34
N LYS A 115 -13.69 14.19 32.87
CA LYS A 115 -12.47 14.93 32.52
C LYS A 115 -12.30 15.00 31.00
N VAL A 116 -12.00 16.21 30.50
CA VAL A 116 -11.58 16.43 29.11
C VAL A 116 -10.23 15.74 28.93
N SER A 117 -10.22 14.55 28.33
CA SER A 117 -9.01 13.81 27.98
C SER A 117 -8.52 14.26 26.61
N ILE A 118 -7.23 14.56 26.51
CA ILE A 118 -6.59 14.99 25.25
C ILE A 118 -6.66 13.87 24.22
N LEU A 119 -6.67 12.61 24.66
CA LEU A 119 -6.69 11.42 23.80
C LEU A 119 -8.03 11.18 23.11
N ASN A 120 -9.13 11.76 23.60
CA ASN A 120 -10.45 11.59 23.00
C ASN A 120 -10.58 12.29 21.64
N ASP A 121 -9.81 13.34 21.41
CA ASP A 121 -9.80 14.11 20.16
C ASP A 121 -8.72 13.63 19.17
N VAL A 122 -8.00 12.55 19.52
CA VAL A 122 -6.94 11.99 18.69
C VAL A 122 -7.51 11.02 17.69
N ASP A 123 -7.23 11.28 16.41
CA ASP A 123 -7.45 10.29 15.36
C ASP A 123 -6.37 9.20 15.44
N PHE A 124 -6.74 7.98 15.82
CA PHE A 124 -5.81 6.86 15.93
C PHE A 124 -5.48 6.20 14.58
N GLU A 125 -6.03 6.65 13.46
CA GLU A 125 -5.74 6.09 12.12
C GLU A 125 -5.68 4.55 12.09
N LEU A 126 -6.66 3.89 12.72
CA LEU A 126 -6.70 2.43 12.83
C LEU A 126 -6.75 1.73 11.46
N GLU A 127 -7.11 2.46 10.40
CA GLU A 127 -7.03 1.98 9.02
C GLU A 127 -5.59 1.63 8.62
N LEU A 128 -4.57 2.29 9.19
CA LEU A 128 -3.15 1.97 8.99
C LEU A 128 -2.79 0.56 9.49
N ILE A 129 -3.43 0.10 10.56
CA ILE A 129 -3.19 -1.21 11.20
C ILE A 129 -3.82 -2.35 10.39
N HIS A 130 -4.90 -2.07 9.67
CA HIS A 130 -5.66 -3.05 8.89
C HIS A 130 -5.14 -3.26 7.46
N ARG A 131 -4.02 -2.65 7.08
CA ARG A 131 -3.48 -2.75 5.71
C ARG A 131 -2.62 -3.99 5.45
N ASP A 132 -2.26 -4.75 6.47
CA ASP A 132 -1.18 -5.73 6.34
C ASP A 132 -1.61 -7.21 6.35
N GLU A 133 -0.96 -7.95 5.45
CA GLU A 133 -0.52 -9.35 5.54
C GLU A 133 -1.40 -10.52 5.07
N ILE A 134 -2.73 -10.50 5.09
CA ILE A 134 -3.46 -11.79 4.93
C ILE A 134 -3.61 -12.30 3.48
N ASN A 135 -3.34 -11.49 2.47
CA ASN A 135 -3.91 -11.78 1.16
C ASN A 135 -2.91 -12.21 0.06
N VAL A 136 -1.78 -11.53 -0.16
CA VAL A 136 -0.86 -11.90 -1.27
C VAL A 136 -0.04 -13.14 -0.98
N ALA A 137 0.53 -13.30 0.22
CA ALA A 137 1.20 -14.55 0.58
C ALA A 137 0.25 -15.77 0.47
N TYR A 138 -1.04 -15.56 0.79
CA TYR A 138 -2.05 -16.59 0.62
C TYR A 138 -2.41 -16.84 -0.84
N ILE A 139 -2.57 -15.79 -1.66
CA ILE A 139 -2.75 -15.90 -3.12
C ILE A 139 -1.57 -16.65 -3.75
N LEU A 140 -0.33 -16.28 -3.42
CA LEU A 140 0.87 -16.93 -3.95
C LEU A 140 0.91 -18.41 -3.56
N LYS A 141 0.57 -18.76 -2.32
CA LYS A 141 0.40 -20.16 -1.89
C LYS A 141 -0.68 -20.90 -2.70
N LEU A 142 -1.80 -20.24 -2.97
CA LEU A 142 -2.88 -20.82 -3.80
C LEU A 142 -2.46 -20.98 -5.25
N LEU A 143 -1.70 -20.03 -5.81
CA LEU A 143 -1.17 -20.09 -7.17
C LEU A 143 -0.10 -21.20 -7.31
N ALA A 144 0.78 -21.35 -6.33
CA ALA A 144 1.74 -22.46 -6.27
C ALA A 144 1.03 -23.81 -6.17
N LYS A 145 0.01 -23.91 -5.32
CA LYS A 145 -0.82 -25.12 -5.22
C LYS A 145 -1.54 -25.42 -6.54
N LEU A 146 -2.08 -24.39 -7.20
CA LEU A 146 -2.73 -24.50 -8.51
C LEU A 146 -1.74 -25.00 -9.56
N LYS A 147 -0.52 -24.45 -9.59
CA LYS A 147 0.51 -24.84 -10.55
C LYS A 147 0.92 -26.30 -10.42
N ASN A 148 1.03 -26.80 -9.19
CA ASN A 148 1.46 -28.15 -8.87
C ASN A 148 0.32 -29.20 -8.92
N ALA A 149 -0.92 -28.78 -9.19
CA ALA A 149 -2.08 -29.66 -9.25
C ALA A 149 -2.21 -30.37 -10.61
N THR A 150 -2.93 -31.50 -10.64
CA THR A 150 -3.28 -32.19 -11.89
C THR A 150 -4.26 -31.35 -12.72
N ALA A 151 -4.37 -31.62 -14.02
CA ALA A 151 -5.26 -30.86 -14.91
C ALA A 151 -6.75 -30.87 -14.47
N GLU A 152 -7.23 -31.97 -13.88
CA GLU A 152 -8.60 -32.05 -13.33
C GLU A 152 -8.77 -31.20 -12.05
N GLU A 153 -7.73 -31.14 -11.21
CA GLU A 153 -7.73 -30.35 -9.98
C GLU A 153 -7.51 -28.86 -10.25
N GLN A 154 -6.78 -28.50 -11.32
CA GLN A 154 -6.50 -27.12 -11.69
C GLN A 154 -7.78 -26.32 -11.94
N GLU A 155 -8.73 -26.87 -12.69
CA GLU A 155 -9.98 -26.16 -12.98
C GLU A 155 -10.82 -25.94 -11.72
N GLN A 156 -10.85 -26.93 -10.82
CA GLN A 156 -11.55 -26.80 -9.53
C GLN A 156 -10.88 -25.77 -8.62
N GLN A 157 -9.55 -25.78 -8.52
CA GLN A 157 -8.79 -24.85 -7.69
C GLN A 157 -8.88 -23.42 -8.23
N LYS A 158 -8.78 -23.24 -9.55
CA LYS A 158 -8.99 -21.94 -10.20
C LYS A 158 -10.37 -21.37 -9.86
N LYS A 159 -11.42 -22.19 -9.97
CA LYS A 159 -12.77 -21.77 -9.63
C LYS A 159 -12.90 -21.38 -8.15
N ALA A 160 -12.32 -22.17 -7.25
CA ALA A 160 -12.32 -21.88 -5.82
C ALA A 160 -11.61 -20.55 -5.47
N ILE A 161 -10.46 -20.28 -6.11
CA ILE A 161 -9.74 -19.01 -5.95
C ILE A 161 -10.64 -17.83 -6.36
N LEU A 162 -11.27 -17.91 -7.54
CA LEU A 162 -12.13 -16.83 -8.05
C LEU A 162 -13.41 -16.63 -7.23
N GLU A 163 -14.02 -17.70 -6.72
CA GLU A 163 -15.20 -17.64 -5.84
C GLU A 163 -14.87 -17.03 -4.48
N MET A 164 -13.75 -17.42 -3.88
CA MET A 164 -13.27 -16.85 -2.64
C MET A 164 -12.99 -15.34 -2.76
N MET A 165 -12.35 -14.93 -3.85
CA MET A 165 -12.12 -13.50 -4.13
C MET A 165 -13.41 -12.70 -4.35
N ALA A 166 -14.49 -13.36 -4.79
CA ALA A 166 -15.80 -12.70 -4.96
C ALA A 166 -16.46 -12.38 -3.61
N GLY A 167 -16.19 -13.20 -2.59
CA GLY A 167 -16.73 -13.09 -1.24
C GLY A 167 -16.11 -11.97 -0.41
N ASP A 168 -14.88 -11.56 -0.74
CA ASP A 168 -14.19 -10.45 -0.07
C ASP A 168 -14.30 -9.15 -0.88
N ALA A 169 -14.91 -8.13 -0.28
CA ALA A 169 -15.10 -6.83 -0.91
C ALA A 169 -13.78 -6.16 -1.32
N LYS A 170 -12.70 -6.35 -0.54
CA LYS A 170 -11.36 -5.81 -0.82
C LYS A 170 -10.62 -6.57 -1.95
N MET A 171 -11.08 -7.78 -2.25
CA MET A 171 -10.52 -8.64 -3.31
C MET A 171 -11.22 -8.47 -4.65
N ARG A 172 -12.44 -7.94 -4.65
CA ARG A 172 -13.20 -7.68 -5.87
C ARG A 172 -12.43 -6.81 -6.86
N SER A 173 -11.70 -5.81 -6.36
CA SER A 173 -10.90 -4.88 -7.16
C SER A 173 -9.64 -5.50 -7.77
N LYS A 174 -9.15 -6.61 -7.21
CA LYS A 174 -7.94 -7.34 -7.64
C LYS A 174 -8.24 -8.57 -8.48
N ARG A 175 -9.47 -9.08 -8.43
CA ARG A 175 -9.92 -10.32 -9.09
C ARG A 175 -9.52 -10.38 -10.56
N GLU A 176 -9.78 -9.32 -11.32
CA GLU A 176 -9.51 -9.29 -12.75
C GLU A 176 -8.02 -9.50 -13.05
N LEU A 177 -7.14 -8.88 -12.27
CA LEU A 177 -5.69 -9.02 -12.42
C LEU A 177 -5.22 -10.44 -12.08
N ILE A 178 -5.73 -11.04 -11.00
CA ILE A 178 -5.37 -12.41 -10.63
C ILE A 178 -5.90 -13.42 -11.65
N GLU A 179 -7.11 -13.21 -12.14
CA GLU A 179 -7.69 -14.04 -13.19
C GLU A 179 -6.84 -13.99 -14.47
N ARG A 180 -6.41 -12.79 -14.88
CA ARG A 180 -5.48 -12.62 -16.00
C ARG A 180 -4.13 -13.25 -15.74
N PHE A 181 -3.58 -13.12 -14.54
CA PHE A 181 -2.33 -13.79 -14.17
C PHE A 181 -2.43 -15.31 -14.32
N ILE A 182 -3.49 -15.91 -13.79
CA ILE A 182 -3.74 -17.36 -13.88
C ILE A 182 -3.88 -17.82 -15.33
N GLN A 183 -4.50 -17.01 -16.20
CA GLN A 183 -4.75 -17.39 -17.59
C GLN A 183 -3.56 -17.16 -18.51
N GLU A 184 -2.85 -16.04 -18.34
CA GLU A 184 -1.88 -15.55 -19.31
C GLU A 184 -0.42 -15.78 -18.89
N ASN A 185 -0.15 -15.86 -17.58
CA ASN A 185 1.22 -15.91 -17.05
C ASN A 185 1.51 -17.25 -16.37
N LEU A 186 0.66 -17.72 -15.47
CA LEU A 186 0.85 -18.98 -14.72
C LEU A 186 1.14 -20.22 -15.61
N PRO A 187 0.56 -20.38 -16.82
CA PRO A 187 0.90 -21.50 -17.71
C PRO A 187 2.32 -21.45 -18.26
N LYS A 188 2.95 -20.26 -18.31
CA LYS A 188 4.30 -20.03 -18.85
C LYS A 188 5.39 -20.23 -17.80
N ILE A 189 5.04 -20.21 -16.52
CA ILE A 189 5.97 -20.43 -15.42
C ILE A 189 6.28 -21.93 -15.35
N GLU A 190 7.54 -22.33 -15.29
CA GLU A 190 7.90 -23.75 -15.18
C GLU A 190 7.98 -24.20 -13.72
N ASP A 191 8.71 -23.45 -12.89
CA ASP A 191 8.88 -23.73 -11.46
C ASP A 191 7.86 -22.96 -10.61
N SER A 192 7.27 -23.62 -9.61
CA SER A 192 6.37 -22.94 -8.68
C SER A 192 7.08 -21.90 -7.79
N ASP A 193 8.39 -22.03 -7.62
CA ASP A 193 9.19 -21.09 -6.83
C ASP A 193 9.33 -19.72 -7.55
N ASP A 194 9.25 -19.70 -8.88
CA ASP A 194 9.31 -18.47 -9.70
C ASP A 194 7.98 -17.68 -9.69
N ILE A 195 6.90 -18.24 -9.13
CA ILE A 195 5.56 -17.62 -9.16
C ILE A 195 5.56 -16.27 -8.47
N SER A 196 6.32 -16.10 -7.39
CA SER A 196 6.38 -14.82 -6.67
C SER A 196 6.93 -13.71 -7.56
N ASP A 197 8.10 -13.96 -8.17
CA ASP A 197 8.79 -12.99 -9.03
C ASP A 197 7.97 -12.68 -10.29
N GLU A 198 7.40 -13.69 -10.93
CA GLU A 198 6.56 -13.51 -12.11
C GLU A 198 5.25 -12.78 -11.80
N PHE A 199 4.65 -13.04 -10.64
CA PHE A 199 3.46 -12.32 -10.17
C PHE A 199 3.75 -10.84 -9.95
N GLU A 200 4.87 -10.51 -9.32
CA GLU A 200 5.30 -9.12 -9.11
C GLU A 200 5.62 -8.42 -10.41
N ASN A 201 6.34 -9.07 -11.32
CA ASN A 201 6.64 -8.54 -12.64
C ASN A 201 5.37 -8.24 -13.43
N PHE A 202 4.39 -9.15 -13.40
CA PHE A 202 3.08 -8.91 -14.00
C PHE A 202 2.36 -7.75 -13.33
N TRP A 203 2.32 -7.74 -12.00
CA TRP A 203 1.59 -6.73 -11.24
C TRP A 203 2.16 -5.32 -11.43
N GLY A 204 3.49 -5.19 -11.43
CA GLY A 204 4.20 -3.94 -11.69
C GLY A 204 3.89 -3.39 -13.09
N LYS A 205 3.88 -4.25 -14.11
CA LYS A 205 3.49 -3.86 -15.49
C LYS A 205 2.06 -3.35 -15.55
N GLU A 206 1.12 -4.08 -14.95
CA GLU A 206 -0.28 -3.68 -14.93
C GLU A 206 -0.51 -2.38 -14.15
N ARG A 207 0.24 -2.17 -13.05
CA ARG A 207 0.22 -0.92 -12.29
C ARG A 207 0.65 0.28 -13.15
N ILE A 208 1.73 0.15 -13.91
CA ILE A 208 2.21 1.21 -14.82
C ILE A 208 1.18 1.50 -15.91
N LEU A 209 0.64 0.46 -16.54
CA LEU A 209 -0.39 0.60 -17.58
C LEU A 209 -1.65 1.28 -17.04
N ALA A 210 -2.08 0.92 -15.84
CA ALA A 210 -3.24 1.53 -15.21
C ALA A 210 -3.01 3.01 -14.84
N LEU A 211 -1.81 3.36 -14.39
CA LEU A 211 -1.44 4.75 -14.08
C LEU A 211 -1.40 5.62 -15.34
N ASP A 212 -0.76 5.14 -16.41
CA ASP A 212 -0.71 5.85 -17.70
C ASP A 212 -2.12 6.01 -18.28
N LYS A 213 -2.92 4.95 -18.25
CA LYS A 213 -4.33 5.01 -18.66
C LYS A 213 -5.13 6.03 -17.87
N LEU A 214 -4.97 6.07 -16.54
CA LEU A 214 -5.63 7.07 -15.68
C LEU A 214 -5.21 8.49 -16.07
N SER A 215 -3.91 8.71 -16.28
CA SER A 215 -3.37 10.01 -16.69
C SER A 215 -3.91 10.45 -18.04
N GLN A 216 -4.02 9.54 -19.02
CA GLN A 216 -4.51 9.84 -20.37
C GLN A 216 -6.03 10.09 -20.38
N GLU A 217 -6.82 9.22 -19.73
CA GLU A 217 -8.28 9.34 -19.70
C GLU A 217 -8.76 10.63 -19.06
N GLU A 218 -8.09 11.07 -17.98
CA GLU A 218 -8.46 12.28 -17.24
C GLU A 218 -7.62 13.51 -17.63
N ASN A 219 -6.74 13.37 -18.65
CA ASN A 219 -5.84 14.42 -19.13
C ASN A 219 -5.04 15.10 -17.99
N LEU A 220 -4.38 14.26 -17.19
CA LEU A 220 -3.58 14.65 -16.04
C LEU A 220 -2.11 14.76 -16.42
N ASN A 221 -1.39 15.54 -15.64
CA ASN A 221 0.06 15.54 -15.61
C ASN A 221 0.53 14.33 -14.79
N ALA A 222 1.33 13.45 -15.40
CA ALA A 222 1.74 12.18 -14.80
C ALA A 222 2.57 12.38 -13.51
N GLU A 223 3.51 13.32 -13.51
CA GLU A 223 4.38 13.60 -12.36
C GLU A 223 3.55 14.06 -11.14
N LYS A 224 2.60 14.97 -11.36
CA LYS A 224 1.72 15.44 -10.28
C LYS A 224 0.73 14.37 -9.81
N LEU A 225 0.25 13.52 -10.72
CA LEU A 225 -0.59 12.38 -10.35
C LEU A 225 0.14 11.44 -9.40
N GLN A 226 1.41 11.16 -9.69
CA GLN A 226 2.27 10.34 -8.84
C GLN A 226 2.53 11.02 -7.48
N GLU A 227 2.81 12.32 -7.47
CA GLU A 227 2.98 13.10 -6.23
C GLU A 227 1.73 13.03 -5.33
N VAL A 228 0.54 13.19 -5.93
CA VAL A 228 -0.73 13.11 -5.20
C VAL A 228 -1.01 11.69 -4.71
N ILE A 229 -0.73 10.66 -5.52
CA ILE A 229 -0.82 9.26 -5.09
C ILE A 229 0.12 9.01 -3.91
N GLY A 230 1.38 9.42 -3.99
CA GLY A 230 2.36 9.26 -2.92
C GLY A 230 1.94 10.00 -1.65
N THR A 231 1.41 11.22 -1.79
CA THR A 231 0.87 11.99 -0.66
C THR A 231 -0.31 11.29 -0.02
N TYR A 232 -1.24 10.74 -0.81
CA TYR A 232 -2.36 9.98 -0.29
C TYR A 232 -1.91 8.68 0.39
N MET A 233 -0.95 7.96 -0.19
CA MET A 233 -0.40 6.74 0.41
C MET A 233 0.25 7.00 1.76
N PHE A 234 0.93 8.15 1.89
CA PHE A 234 1.61 8.53 3.12
C PHE A 234 0.66 9.13 4.16
N THR A 235 -0.25 10.01 3.75
CA THR A 235 -1.11 10.76 4.69
C THR A 235 -2.48 10.14 4.91
N GLU A 236 -2.91 9.23 4.05
CA GLU A 236 -4.29 8.70 3.92
C GLU A 236 -5.38 9.78 3.72
N LYS A 237 -4.98 11.04 3.53
CA LYS A 237 -5.92 12.14 3.33
C LYS A 237 -6.27 12.24 1.85
N LYS A 238 -7.58 12.20 1.57
CA LYS A 238 -8.08 12.42 0.21
C LYS A 238 -7.52 13.73 -0.34
N PRO A 239 -7.06 13.74 -1.61
CA PRO A 239 -6.54 14.95 -2.21
C PRO A 239 -7.62 16.05 -2.22
N LEU A 240 -7.19 17.26 -1.91
CA LEU A 240 -8.05 18.42 -1.95
C LEU A 240 -8.45 18.71 -3.38
N ARG A 241 -9.64 19.30 -3.55
CA ARG A 241 -10.15 19.67 -4.88
C ARG A 241 -9.13 20.47 -5.70
N ASP A 242 -8.46 21.42 -5.07
CA ASP A 242 -7.55 22.32 -5.78
C ASP A 242 -6.23 21.62 -6.16
N GLU A 243 -5.81 20.60 -5.40
CA GLU A 243 -4.69 19.70 -5.78
C GLU A 243 -5.08 18.90 -7.01
N VAL A 244 -6.26 18.29 -7.02
CA VAL A 244 -6.79 17.52 -8.16
C VAL A 244 -6.89 18.36 -9.42
N ILE A 245 -7.48 19.56 -9.33
CA ILE A 245 -7.55 20.49 -10.45
C ILE A 245 -6.15 20.98 -10.87
N GLY A 246 -5.20 21.06 -9.94
CA GLY A 246 -3.80 21.42 -10.19
C GLY A 246 -3.01 20.38 -10.99
N MET A 247 -3.46 19.13 -11.01
CA MET A 247 -2.88 18.05 -11.81
C MET A 247 -3.33 18.05 -13.26
N MET A 248 -4.49 18.63 -13.57
CA MET A 248 -5.05 18.57 -14.93
C MET A 248 -4.25 19.45 -15.91
N ASN A 249 -3.93 18.91 -17.09
CA ASN A 249 -3.24 19.68 -18.14
C ASN A 249 -4.13 20.81 -18.68
N THR A 250 -5.45 20.58 -18.70
CA THR A 250 -6.45 21.58 -19.06
C THR A 250 -7.39 21.82 -17.89
N ARG A 251 -7.42 23.07 -17.39
CA ARG A 251 -8.31 23.42 -16.28
C ARG A 251 -9.79 23.36 -16.71
N PRO A 252 -10.64 22.63 -15.99
CA PRO A 252 -12.08 22.62 -16.26
C PRO A 252 -12.74 23.93 -15.83
N SER A 253 -13.93 24.18 -16.36
CA SER A 253 -14.70 25.37 -16.02
C SER A 253 -15.09 25.37 -14.54
N LEU A 254 -15.37 26.55 -13.97
CA LEU A 254 -15.74 26.68 -12.55
C LEU A 254 -16.93 25.80 -12.16
N LYS A 255 -17.87 25.57 -13.08
CA LYS A 255 -19.07 24.75 -12.85
C LYS A 255 -18.76 23.25 -12.81
N GLU A 256 -17.74 22.79 -13.53
CA GLU A 256 -17.37 21.38 -13.65
C GLU A 256 -16.35 20.93 -12.58
N ARG A 257 -15.62 21.87 -11.98
CA ARG A 257 -14.53 21.58 -11.03
C ARG A 257 -14.90 20.62 -9.91
N LYS A 258 -16.11 20.75 -9.35
CA LYS A 258 -16.56 19.85 -8.27
C LYS A 258 -16.67 18.42 -8.78
N THR A 259 -17.46 18.20 -9.82
CA THR A 259 -17.72 16.87 -10.38
C THR A 259 -16.47 16.22 -10.95
N VAL A 260 -15.61 16.98 -11.62
CA VAL A 260 -14.34 16.46 -12.17
C VAL A 260 -13.40 16.06 -11.04
N ALA A 261 -13.24 16.89 -10.01
CA ALA A 261 -12.36 16.56 -8.90
C ALA A 261 -12.84 15.34 -8.11
N GLU A 262 -14.16 15.22 -7.87
CA GLU A 262 -14.74 14.04 -7.22
C GLU A 262 -14.45 12.77 -8.04
N ARG A 263 -14.73 12.79 -9.35
CA ARG A 263 -14.47 11.65 -10.24
C ARG A 263 -12.99 11.24 -10.27
N VAL A 264 -12.09 12.21 -10.41
CA VAL A 264 -10.64 11.93 -10.46
C VAL A 264 -10.14 11.41 -9.12
N THR A 265 -10.65 11.96 -8.01
CA THR A 265 -10.35 11.45 -6.66
C THR A 265 -10.79 9.99 -6.54
N ASP A 266 -12.01 9.65 -6.92
CA ASP A 266 -12.51 8.28 -6.84
C ASP A 266 -11.67 7.32 -7.69
N LYS A 267 -11.23 7.74 -8.89
CA LYS A 267 -10.32 6.95 -9.73
C LYS A 267 -8.94 6.75 -9.08
N ILE A 268 -8.38 7.77 -8.44
CA ILE A 268 -7.10 7.68 -7.70
C ILE A 268 -7.23 6.69 -6.53
N LEU A 269 -8.31 6.81 -5.75
CA LEU A 269 -8.56 5.91 -4.63
C LEU A 269 -8.74 4.46 -5.10
N GLY A 270 -9.47 4.24 -6.20
CA GLY A 270 -9.63 2.93 -6.81
C GLY A 270 -8.31 2.35 -7.33
N PHE A 271 -7.45 3.18 -7.93
CA PHE A 271 -6.10 2.77 -8.33
C PHE A 271 -5.28 2.27 -7.13
N VAL A 272 -5.28 3.02 -6.03
CA VAL A 272 -4.55 2.66 -4.80
C VAL A 272 -5.13 1.37 -4.19
N GLU A 273 -6.46 1.23 -4.15
CA GLU A 273 -7.13 0.04 -3.64
C GLU A 273 -6.77 -1.22 -4.45
N THR A 274 -6.72 -1.13 -5.78
CA THR A 274 -6.39 -2.26 -6.64
C THR A 274 -4.89 -2.57 -6.62
N PHE A 275 -4.04 -1.59 -6.89
CA PHE A 275 -2.65 -1.84 -7.28
C PHE A 275 -1.62 -1.66 -6.16
N ILE A 276 -2.02 -1.06 -5.04
CA ILE A 276 -1.08 -0.67 -3.98
C ILE A 276 -1.43 -1.40 -2.67
N ASN A 277 -2.70 -1.45 -2.30
CA ASN A 277 -3.11 -2.03 -1.02
C ASN A 277 -2.97 -3.56 -0.99
N GLY A 278 -2.12 -4.07 -0.09
CA GLY A 278 -2.04 -5.49 0.27
C GLY A 278 -1.24 -6.36 -0.70
N ILE A 279 -0.26 -5.78 -1.40
CA ILE A 279 0.57 -6.43 -2.44
C ILE A 279 2.04 -6.24 -2.10
N THR A 280 2.42 -6.83 -0.99
CA THR A 280 3.75 -6.71 -0.40
C THR A 280 4.19 -8.13 -0.07
N ARG A 281 5.48 -8.44 -0.26
CA ARG A 281 6.02 -9.76 0.10
C ARG A 281 5.81 -10.01 1.62
N PRO A 282 5.57 -11.26 2.04
CA PRO A 282 5.68 -11.63 3.44
C PRO A 282 7.13 -11.48 3.93
#